data_AF-A0A920PJ76-F1
#
_entry.id   AF-A0A920PJ76-F1
#
_cell.length_a   1.000
_cell.length_b   1.000
_cell.length_c   1.000
_cell.angle_alpha   90.00
_cell.angle_beta   90.00
_cell.angle_gamma   90.00
#
_symmetry.space_group_name_H-M   'P 1'
#
loop_
_entity.id
_entity.type
_entity.pdbx_description
1 polymer ?
#
loop_
_entity_poly.entity_id
_entity_poly.type
_entity_poly.pdbx_seq_one_letter_code
_entity_poly.pdbx_strand_id
1 'polypeptide(L)'
;MTRAEIDILMDFLIEKKREGHFRAFWETFGQSVNLMVSGEVAVQSLWSPAVTAIRSEGVPCIYADLKEGYRGWHGGLSISNKVSGKRLDQAYEYINWWLDGWAGAFVARQGYYMSQTENVKKHLDPEEWDYWYMGKAAAKELMDPFGNPLVPKGEVRDGGSYWDRFSNIGVWNSLMKENDYLVKRWTEFLTA
;
A
#
# COMPACT_ATOMS: atom_id res chain seq x y z
N MET A 1 -7.68 13.50 -15.29
CA MET A 1 -9.05 14.01 -15.17
C MET A 1 -9.12 15.44 -15.67
N THR A 2 -10.20 15.81 -16.33
CA THR A 2 -10.54 17.19 -16.67
C THR A 2 -11.15 17.91 -15.46
N ARG A 3 -11.26 19.24 -15.50
CA ARG A 3 -11.92 20.01 -14.44
C ARG A 3 -13.37 19.59 -14.21
N ALA A 4 -14.11 19.34 -15.30
CA ALA A 4 -15.50 18.88 -15.20
C ALA A 4 -15.63 17.53 -14.49
N GLU A 5 -14.73 16.58 -14.77
CA GLU A 5 -14.70 15.29 -14.05
C GLU A 5 -14.36 15.45 -12.57
N ILE A 6 -13.44 16.39 -12.24
CA ILE A 6 -13.08 16.71 -10.86
C ILE A 6 -14.29 17.33 -10.13
N ASP A 7 -15.02 18.23 -10.78
CA ASP A 7 -16.20 18.87 -10.18
C ASP A 7 -17.29 17.86 -9.88
N ILE A 8 -17.62 16.99 -10.84
CA ILE A 8 -18.60 15.90 -10.64
C ILE A 8 -18.23 15.04 -9.43
N LEU A 9 -16.95 14.63 -9.33
CA LEU A 9 -16.49 13.81 -8.22
C LEU A 9 -16.57 14.57 -6.88
N MET A 10 -16.07 15.80 -6.83
CA MET A 10 -15.98 16.56 -5.58
C MET A 10 -17.34 17.01 -5.07
N ASP A 11 -18.26 17.40 -5.95
CA ASP A 11 -19.63 17.74 -5.56
C ASP A 11 -20.35 16.52 -4.97
N PHE A 12 -20.19 15.35 -5.58
CA PHE A 12 -20.70 14.10 -5.03
C PHE A 12 -20.11 13.78 -3.65
N LEU A 13 -18.79 13.91 -3.49
CA LEU A 13 -18.13 13.64 -2.19
C LEU A 13 -18.58 14.63 -1.11
N ILE A 14 -18.72 15.92 -1.45
CA ILE A 14 -19.23 16.96 -0.54
C ILE A 14 -20.63 16.64 -0.05
N GLU A 15 -21.53 16.24 -0.94
CA GLU A 15 -22.88 15.81 -0.58
C GLU A 15 -22.83 14.63 0.40
N LYS A 16 -22.05 13.59 0.08
CA LYS A 16 -21.89 12.41 0.97
C LYS A 16 -21.31 12.77 2.34
N LYS A 17 -20.42 13.76 2.42
CA LYS A 17 -19.89 14.26 3.70
C LYS A 17 -20.95 14.96 4.52
N ARG A 18 -21.77 15.81 3.91
CA ARG A 18 -22.88 16.49 4.60
C ARG A 18 -23.95 15.50 5.08
N GLU A 19 -24.12 14.38 4.38
CA GLU A 19 -24.96 13.26 4.80
C GLU A 19 -24.34 12.41 5.94
N GLY A 20 -23.09 12.67 6.33
CA GLY A 20 -22.43 11.99 7.45
C GLY A 20 -21.68 10.71 7.09
N HIS A 21 -21.40 10.45 5.80
CA HIS A 21 -20.68 9.23 5.38
C HIS A 21 -19.19 9.20 5.77
N PHE A 22 -18.57 10.35 6.10
CA PHE A 22 -17.15 10.43 6.43
C PHE A 22 -16.94 10.72 7.91
N ARG A 23 -16.33 9.78 8.62
CA ARG A 23 -15.97 9.94 10.04
C ARG A 23 -14.75 10.81 10.26
N ALA A 24 -13.69 10.61 9.45
CA ALA A 24 -12.40 11.27 9.57
C ALA A 24 -11.58 11.14 8.27
N PHE A 25 -10.56 12.00 8.13
CA PHE A 25 -9.51 11.89 7.12
C PHE A 25 -8.19 11.71 7.84
N TRP A 26 -7.56 10.55 7.69
CA TRP A 26 -6.29 10.26 8.35
C TRP A 26 -5.11 10.77 7.51
N GLU A 27 -4.05 11.19 8.20
CA GLU A 27 -2.79 11.66 7.60
C GLU A 27 -1.61 10.72 7.89
N THR A 28 -1.75 9.88 8.92
CA THR A 28 -0.70 8.98 9.37
C THR A 28 -1.17 7.53 9.41
N PHE A 29 -0.21 6.61 9.31
CA PHE A 29 -0.46 5.17 9.45
C PHE A 29 -1.21 4.84 10.75
N GLY A 30 -0.73 5.36 11.89
CA GLY A 30 -1.31 5.09 13.20
C GLY A 30 -2.75 5.59 13.32
N GLN A 31 -3.06 6.77 12.77
CA GLN A 31 -4.45 7.27 12.72
C GLN A 31 -5.35 6.31 11.93
N SER A 32 -4.89 5.82 10.77
CA SER A 32 -5.67 4.89 9.95
C SER A 32 -6.00 3.58 10.68
N VAL A 33 -5.02 3.03 11.42
CA VAL A 33 -5.20 1.82 12.24
C VAL A 33 -6.19 2.09 13.39
N ASN A 34 -5.98 3.18 14.14
CA ASN A 34 -6.81 3.50 15.29
C ASN A 34 -8.29 3.66 14.94
N LEU A 35 -8.62 4.25 13.79
CA LEU A 35 -10.00 4.41 13.33
C LEU A 35 -10.73 3.06 13.12
N MET A 36 -10.02 2.02 12.65
CA MET A 36 -10.60 0.67 12.56
C MET A 36 -10.66 -0.01 13.93
N VAL A 37 -9.57 0.07 14.70
CA VAL A 37 -9.45 -0.63 15.99
C VAL A 37 -10.47 -0.11 17.00
N SER A 38 -10.75 1.20 17.02
CA SER A 38 -11.77 1.81 17.88
C SER A 38 -13.21 1.51 17.44
N GLY A 39 -13.40 0.92 16.24
CA GLY A 39 -14.71 0.72 15.64
C GLY A 39 -15.39 2.00 15.14
N GLU A 40 -14.65 3.13 15.05
CA GLU A 40 -15.18 4.39 14.55
C GLU A 40 -15.50 4.35 13.05
N VAL A 41 -14.83 3.48 12.29
CA VAL A 41 -15.13 3.22 10.88
C VAL A 41 -15.16 1.72 10.59
N ALA A 42 -16.07 1.31 9.69
CA ALA A 42 -16.16 -0.06 9.20
C ALA A 42 -15.40 -0.27 7.88
N VAL A 43 -15.22 0.79 7.09
CA VAL A 43 -14.57 0.76 5.77
C VAL A 43 -13.76 2.03 5.59
N GLN A 44 -12.53 1.91 5.11
CA GLN A 44 -11.70 3.03 4.69
C GLN A 44 -10.57 2.58 3.75
N SER A 45 -9.93 3.54 3.09
CA SER A 45 -8.67 3.28 2.38
C SER A 45 -7.55 3.04 3.41
N LEU A 46 -6.78 1.98 3.21
CA LEU A 46 -5.64 1.60 4.07
C LEU A 46 -4.43 1.21 3.22
N TRP A 47 -3.24 1.36 3.78
CA TRP A 47 -2.04 0.68 3.26
C TRP A 47 -2.08 -0.80 3.66
N SER A 48 -1.49 -1.67 2.85
CA SER A 48 -1.52 -3.13 3.08
C SER A 48 -1.10 -3.55 4.50
N PRO A 49 -0.04 -3.00 5.12
CA PRO A 49 0.36 -3.42 6.47
C PRO A 49 -0.63 -3.01 7.57
N ALA A 50 -1.53 -2.06 7.32
CA ALA A 50 -2.48 -1.61 8.32
C ALA A 50 -3.49 -2.71 8.67
N VAL A 51 -3.92 -3.51 7.68
CA VAL A 51 -4.82 -4.67 7.92
C VAL A 51 -4.19 -5.63 8.94
N THR A 52 -2.90 -5.91 8.75
CA THR A 52 -2.15 -6.76 9.65
C THR A 52 -1.99 -6.17 11.04
N ALA A 53 -1.69 -4.86 11.14
CA ALA A 53 -1.63 -4.15 12.42
C ALA A 53 -2.98 -4.13 13.16
N ILE A 54 -4.09 -3.99 12.43
CA ILE A 54 -5.44 -4.04 13.01
C ILE A 54 -5.74 -5.46 13.53
N ARG A 55 -5.37 -6.50 12.77
CA ARG A 55 -5.53 -7.90 13.19
C ARG A 55 -4.70 -8.23 14.43
N SER A 56 -3.49 -7.69 14.58
CA SER A 56 -2.67 -7.91 15.79
C SER A 56 -3.28 -7.29 17.05
N GLU A 57 -4.12 -6.25 16.89
CA GLU A 57 -4.93 -5.69 17.98
C GLU A 57 -6.21 -6.51 18.27
N GLY A 58 -6.37 -7.68 17.63
CA GLY A 58 -7.51 -8.58 17.82
C GLY A 58 -8.77 -8.19 17.05
N VAL A 59 -8.69 -7.21 16.15
CA VAL A 59 -9.84 -6.75 15.35
C VAL A 59 -9.85 -7.44 13.98
N PRO A 60 -10.92 -8.18 13.63
CA PRO A 60 -11.05 -8.76 12.29
C PRO A 60 -11.06 -7.68 11.22
N CYS A 61 -10.11 -7.73 10.29
CA CYS A 61 -9.99 -6.80 9.18
C CYS A 61 -9.58 -7.57 7.92
N ILE A 62 -10.09 -7.21 6.75
CA ILE A 62 -9.72 -7.83 5.47
C ILE A 62 -9.35 -6.75 4.46
N TYR A 63 -8.50 -7.11 3.50
CA TYR A 63 -8.30 -6.28 2.32
C TYR A 63 -9.38 -6.61 1.29
N ALA A 64 -10.26 -5.66 0.97
CA ALA A 64 -11.36 -5.89 0.04
C ALA A 64 -10.88 -5.88 -1.42
N ASP A 65 -11.19 -6.95 -2.16
CA ASP A 65 -10.92 -7.05 -3.59
C ASP A 65 -12.01 -6.33 -4.40
N LEU A 66 -11.66 -5.21 -5.02
CA LEU A 66 -12.60 -4.35 -5.74
C LEU A 66 -12.69 -4.74 -7.22
N LYS A 67 -13.91 -4.81 -7.76
CA LYS A 67 -14.16 -5.12 -9.18
C LYS A 67 -13.64 -4.02 -10.13
N GLU A 68 -13.56 -2.78 -9.64
CA GLU A 68 -13.02 -1.62 -10.36
C GLU A 68 -11.48 -1.58 -10.35
N GLY A 69 -10.84 -2.48 -9.60
CA GLY A 69 -9.40 -2.51 -9.40
C GLY A 69 -8.92 -1.62 -8.25
N TYR A 70 -7.61 -1.67 -8.01
CA TYR A 70 -6.96 -0.98 -6.91
C TYR A 70 -6.33 0.34 -7.31
N ARG A 71 -6.18 1.24 -6.34
CA ARG A 71 -5.22 2.33 -6.40
C ARG A 71 -3.83 1.82 -6.05
N GLY A 72 -2.94 1.79 -7.04
CA GLY A 72 -1.53 1.49 -6.88
C GLY A 72 -0.69 2.73 -6.58
N TRP A 73 0.42 2.52 -5.88
CA TRP A 73 1.49 3.52 -5.74
C TRP A 73 2.83 2.82 -5.88
N HIS A 74 3.82 3.53 -6.40
CA HIS A 74 5.18 3.04 -6.48
C HIS A 74 6.16 4.12 -6.01
N GLY A 75 7.14 3.72 -5.21
CA GLY A 75 8.28 4.55 -4.85
C GLY A 75 9.49 4.19 -5.71
N GLY A 76 10.41 5.13 -5.88
CA GLY A 76 11.68 4.89 -6.54
C GLY A 76 12.79 5.68 -5.87
N LEU A 77 14.00 5.11 -5.83
CA LEU A 77 15.19 5.84 -5.44
C LEU A 77 15.67 6.66 -6.64
N SER A 78 16.00 7.93 -6.41
CA SER A 78 16.52 8.83 -7.44
C SER A 78 17.75 9.55 -6.91
N ILE A 79 18.73 9.71 -7.78
CA ILE A 79 19.96 10.44 -7.46
C ILE A 79 19.83 11.87 -7.98
N SER A 80 20.09 12.85 -7.12
CA SER A 80 20.15 14.26 -7.53
C SER A 80 21.30 14.48 -8.52
N ASN A 81 21.03 15.25 -9.58
CA ASN A 81 22.04 15.57 -10.61
C ASN A 81 23.23 16.40 -10.09
N LYS A 82 23.17 16.88 -8.85
CA LYS A 82 24.26 17.63 -8.18
C LYS A 82 25.21 16.73 -7.40
N VAL A 83 24.88 15.45 -7.22
CA VAL A 83 25.72 14.51 -6.49
C VAL A 83 26.84 14.02 -7.41
N SER A 84 28.08 14.07 -6.91
CA SER A 84 29.27 13.66 -7.67
C SER A 84 30.35 13.08 -6.75
N GLY A 85 31.37 12.46 -7.35
CA GLY A 85 32.48 11.81 -6.65
C GLY A 85 32.01 10.71 -5.70
N LYS A 86 32.69 10.56 -4.56
CA LYS A 86 32.40 9.50 -3.58
C LYS A 86 30.94 9.40 -3.12
N ARG A 87 30.22 10.53 -3.07
CA ARG A 87 28.79 10.54 -2.69
C ARG A 87 27.93 9.87 -3.75
N LEU A 88 28.29 10.01 -5.02
CA LEU A 88 27.60 9.36 -6.13
C LEU A 88 27.83 7.85 -6.07
N ASP A 89 29.07 7.42 -5.82
CA ASP A 89 29.41 6.00 -5.67
C ASP A 89 28.60 5.36 -4.53
N GLN A 90 28.53 6.02 -3.37
CA GLN A 90 27.72 5.56 -2.23
C GLN A 90 26.21 5.50 -2.54
N ALA A 91 25.70 6.45 -3.31
CA ALA A 91 24.30 6.43 -3.74
C ALA A 91 24.02 5.22 -4.64
N TYR A 92 24.94 4.87 -5.55
CA TYR A 92 24.84 3.66 -6.35
C TYR A 92 24.98 2.38 -5.53
N GLU A 93 25.92 2.32 -4.59
CA GLU A 93 26.05 1.19 -3.66
C GLU A 93 24.74 0.95 -2.89
N TYR A 94 24.10 2.02 -2.42
CA TYR A 94 22.82 1.92 -1.72
C TYR A 94 21.68 1.42 -2.61
N ILE A 95 21.58 1.92 -3.85
CA ILE A 95 20.59 1.43 -4.82
C ILE A 95 20.86 -0.04 -5.15
N ASN A 96 22.12 -0.41 -5.37
CA ASN A 96 22.51 -1.80 -5.65
C ASN A 96 22.11 -2.73 -4.48
N TRP A 97 22.32 -2.30 -3.23
CA TRP A 97 21.88 -3.06 -2.06
C TRP A 97 20.36 -3.28 -2.03
N TRP A 98 19.56 -2.27 -2.37
CA TRP A 98 18.10 -2.42 -2.51
C TRP A 98 17.71 -3.40 -3.62
N LEU A 99 18.44 -3.37 -4.74
CA LEU A 99 18.18 -4.22 -5.91
C LEU A 99 18.72 -5.65 -5.76
N ASP A 100 19.64 -5.90 -4.83
CA ASP A 100 20.21 -7.23 -4.54
C ASP A 100 19.17 -8.22 -3.97
N GLY A 101 18.06 -7.69 -3.43
CA GLY A 101 16.85 -8.45 -3.14
C GLY A 101 16.57 -8.66 -1.65
N TRP A 102 17.57 -8.60 -0.78
CA TRP A 102 17.38 -8.76 0.67
C TRP A 102 16.36 -7.75 1.22
N ALA A 103 16.54 -6.47 0.88
CA ALA A 103 15.64 -5.40 1.31
C ALA A 103 14.23 -5.57 0.72
N GLY A 104 14.14 -6.10 -0.50
CA GLY A 104 12.87 -6.47 -1.13
C GLY A 104 12.16 -7.62 -0.40
N ALA A 105 12.88 -8.64 0.04
CA ALA A 105 12.34 -9.74 0.84
C ALA A 105 11.90 -9.27 2.23
N PHE A 106 12.68 -8.38 2.84
CA PHE A 106 12.32 -7.73 4.10
C PHE A 106 10.95 -7.04 3.98
N VAL A 107 10.75 -6.18 2.98
CA VAL A 107 9.45 -5.48 2.84
C VAL A 107 8.32 -6.40 2.32
N ALA A 108 8.64 -7.48 1.61
CA ALA A 108 7.68 -8.50 1.17
C ALA A 108 6.95 -9.15 2.33
N ARG A 109 7.66 -9.44 3.43
CA ARG A 109 7.06 -9.96 4.67
C ARG A 109 6.14 -8.96 5.38
N GLN A 110 6.01 -7.73 4.88
CA GLN A 110 5.03 -6.72 5.31
C GLN A 110 3.94 -6.48 4.26
N GLY A 111 3.98 -7.20 3.14
CA GLY A 111 3.06 -7.06 2.01
C GLY A 111 3.40 -5.97 0.99
N TYR A 112 4.63 -5.43 1.02
CA TYR A 112 5.14 -4.54 -0.01
C TYR A 112 6.04 -5.26 -1.00
N TYR A 113 6.10 -4.80 -2.25
CA TYR A 113 6.80 -5.52 -3.30
C TYR A 113 7.86 -4.67 -3.97
N MET A 114 8.98 -5.32 -4.30
CA MET A 114 10.06 -4.75 -5.10
C MET A 114 9.94 -5.24 -6.55
N SER A 115 10.28 -4.38 -7.51
CA SER A 115 10.20 -4.70 -8.94
C SER A 115 11.14 -5.83 -9.37
N GLN A 116 12.27 -6.03 -8.67
CA GLN A 116 13.24 -7.09 -8.94
C GLN A 116 12.87 -8.39 -8.21
N THR A 117 11.74 -8.99 -8.58
CA THR A 117 11.17 -10.16 -7.90
C THR A 117 12.10 -11.38 -7.89
N GLU A 118 12.90 -11.57 -8.94
CA GLU A 118 13.85 -12.68 -9.04
C GLU A 118 14.98 -12.60 -8.00
N ASN A 119 15.43 -11.38 -7.69
CA ASN A 119 16.42 -11.19 -6.63
C ASN A 119 15.76 -11.35 -5.26
N VAL A 120 14.55 -10.80 -5.08
CA VAL A 120 13.79 -10.97 -3.83
C VAL A 120 13.57 -12.44 -3.49
N LYS A 121 13.21 -13.27 -4.49
CA LYS A 121 12.95 -14.70 -4.34
C LYS A 121 14.11 -15.45 -3.67
N LYS A 122 15.36 -15.05 -3.96
CA LYS A 122 16.57 -15.69 -3.40
C LYS A 122 16.70 -15.52 -1.89
N HIS A 123 15.98 -14.55 -1.31
CA HIS A 123 16.02 -14.18 0.11
C HIS A 123 14.72 -14.50 0.86
N LEU A 124 13.82 -15.25 0.22
CA LEU A 124 12.59 -15.76 0.81
C LEU A 124 12.64 -17.28 0.88
N ASP A 125 12.14 -17.83 1.97
CA ASP A 125 11.89 -19.26 2.05
C ASP A 125 10.80 -19.67 1.03
N PRO A 126 10.78 -20.92 0.55
CA PRO A 126 9.77 -21.37 -0.41
C PRO A 126 8.32 -21.11 0.06
N GLU A 127 8.03 -21.30 1.34
CA GLU A 127 6.70 -21.07 1.92
C GLU A 127 6.34 -19.59 1.99
N GLU A 128 7.33 -18.72 2.21
CA GLU A 128 7.14 -17.27 2.16
C GLU A 128 6.86 -16.83 0.72
N TRP A 129 7.62 -17.32 -0.25
CA TRP A 129 7.38 -17.03 -1.66
C TRP A 129 5.98 -17.50 -2.10
N ASP A 130 5.60 -18.71 -1.70
CA ASP A 130 4.30 -19.29 -2.04
C ASP A 130 3.14 -18.46 -1.49
N TYR A 131 3.25 -17.92 -0.27
CA TYR A 131 2.22 -17.04 0.30
C TYR A 131 2.26 -15.64 -0.31
N TRP A 132 3.41 -14.94 -0.22
CA TRP A 132 3.52 -13.51 -0.58
C TRP A 132 3.42 -13.26 -2.09
N TYR A 133 3.92 -14.17 -2.92
CA TYR A 133 3.99 -13.99 -4.38
C TYR A 133 3.05 -14.90 -5.15
N MET A 134 2.90 -16.16 -4.75
CA MET A 134 2.02 -17.10 -5.47
C MET A 134 0.57 -17.10 -4.94
N GLY A 135 0.29 -16.40 -3.84
CA GLY A 135 -1.06 -16.29 -3.26
C GLY A 135 -1.61 -17.61 -2.72
N LYS A 136 -0.75 -18.60 -2.43
CA LYS A 136 -1.16 -19.88 -1.86
C LYS A 136 -1.46 -19.73 -0.37
N ALA A 137 -2.20 -20.70 0.18
CA ALA A 137 -2.40 -20.79 1.62
C ALA A 137 -1.06 -20.94 2.36
N ALA A 138 -0.89 -20.27 3.49
CA ALA A 138 0.31 -20.34 4.31
C ALA A 138 0.52 -21.78 4.83
N ALA A 139 1.59 -22.45 4.40
CA ALA A 139 1.87 -23.83 4.78
C ALA A 139 2.23 -23.98 6.28
N LYS A 140 2.75 -22.91 6.87
CA LYS A 140 3.13 -22.75 8.28
C LYS A 140 2.83 -21.33 8.74
N GLU A 141 2.96 -21.08 10.03
CA GLU A 141 2.95 -19.72 10.55
C GLU A 141 4.13 -18.93 9.97
N LEU A 142 3.86 -17.77 9.38
CA LEU A 142 4.89 -16.90 8.81
C LEU A 142 5.11 -15.67 9.71
N MET A 143 6.37 -15.26 9.78
CA MET A 143 6.81 -14.15 10.62
C MET A 143 6.88 -12.85 9.82
N ASP A 144 6.76 -11.73 10.51
CA ASP A 144 7.18 -10.43 10.01
C ASP A 144 8.72 -10.35 9.93
N PRO A 145 9.29 -9.27 9.37
CA PRO A 145 10.75 -9.10 9.30
C PRO A 145 11.48 -8.99 10.64
N PHE A 146 10.75 -8.80 11.74
CA PHE A 146 11.28 -8.64 13.08
C PHE A 146 11.15 -9.92 13.91
N GLY A 147 10.57 -10.99 13.34
CA GLY A 147 10.42 -12.30 13.97
C GLY A 147 9.11 -12.49 14.73
N ASN A 148 8.14 -11.59 14.59
CA ASN A 148 6.83 -11.74 15.23
C ASN A 148 5.87 -12.53 14.33
N PRO A 149 5.01 -13.40 14.90
CA PRO A 149 3.94 -14.06 14.15
C PRO A 149 3.05 -13.07 13.40
N LEU A 150 2.85 -13.31 12.10
CA LEU A 150 2.11 -12.39 11.23
C LEU A 150 0.98 -13.06 10.46
N VAL A 151 1.27 -14.23 9.88
CA VAL A 151 0.33 -14.97 9.02
C VAL A 151 0.12 -16.35 9.64
N PRO A 152 -1.09 -16.63 10.16
CA PRO A 152 -1.45 -17.95 10.65
C PRO A 152 -1.36 -19.01 9.56
N LYS A 153 -1.04 -20.25 9.95
CA LYS A 153 -1.11 -21.40 9.05
C LYS A 153 -2.50 -21.54 8.44
N GLY A 154 -2.56 -21.74 7.13
CA GLY A 154 -3.78 -21.92 6.36
C GLY A 154 -4.42 -20.61 5.88
N GLU A 155 -3.95 -19.45 6.33
CA GLU A 155 -4.44 -18.17 5.82
C GLU A 155 -4.12 -18.05 4.32
N VAL A 156 -5.08 -17.55 3.55
CA VAL A 156 -4.94 -17.25 2.12
C VAL A 156 -4.87 -15.73 1.98
N ARG A 157 -3.92 -15.27 1.18
CA ARG A 157 -3.70 -13.86 0.94
C ARG A 157 -4.88 -13.24 0.17
N ASP A 158 -5.45 -12.18 0.73
CA ASP A 158 -6.44 -11.34 0.04
C ASP A 158 -5.90 -10.87 -1.33
N GLY A 159 -6.73 -10.77 -2.36
CA GLY A 159 -6.31 -10.31 -3.70
C GLY A 159 -5.51 -11.30 -4.52
N GLY A 160 -5.23 -12.50 -4.00
CA GLY A 160 -4.54 -13.56 -4.73
C GLY A 160 -3.03 -13.37 -4.84
N SER A 161 -2.46 -13.84 -5.94
CA SER A 161 -1.02 -13.78 -6.19
C SER A 161 -0.54 -12.35 -6.41
N TYR A 162 0.78 -12.14 -6.34
CA TYR A 162 1.40 -10.87 -6.73
C TYR A 162 0.93 -10.44 -8.13
N TRP A 163 0.86 -11.37 -9.07
CA TRP A 163 0.44 -11.09 -10.44
C TRP A 163 -1.03 -10.71 -10.54
N ASP A 164 -1.91 -11.40 -9.81
CA ASP A 164 -3.33 -11.07 -9.76
C ASP A 164 -3.53 -9.65 -9.23
N ARG A 165 -2.90 -9.33 -8.09
CA ARG A 165 -2.96 -8.01 -7.45
C ARG A 165 -2.47 -6.89 -8.38
N PHE A 166 -1.31 -7.09 -9.02
CA PHE A 166 -0.73 -6.07 -9.91
C PHE A 166 -1.49 -5.95 -11.24
N SER A 167 -2.07 -7.05 -11.75
CA SER A 167 -2.92 -7.01 -12.95
C SER A 167 -4.24 -6.27 -12.74
N ASN A 168 -4.69 -6.16 -11.48
CA ASN A 168 -5.93 -5.49 -11.11
C ASN A 168 -5.70 -4.05 -10.59
N ILE A 169 -4.58 -3.41 -10.90
CA ILE A 169 -4.37 -1.99 -10.60
C ILE A 169 -5.11 -1.15 -11.64
N GLY A 170 -6.20 -0.49 -11.22
CA GLY A 170 -7.02 0.36 -12.10
C GLY A 170 -6.46 1.78 -12.24
N VAL A 171 -5.76 2.28 -11.22
CA VAL A 171 -5.17 3.62 -11.23
C VAL A 171 -3.85 3.65 -10.47
N TRP A 172 -2.84 4.30 -11.04
CA TRP A 172 -1.59 4.61 -10.36
C TRP A 172 -1.63 6.02 -9.81
N ASN A 173 -1.06 6.22 -8.62
CA ASN A 173 -0.81 7.56 -8.09
C ASN A 173 0.03 8.36 -9.10
N SER A 174 -0.58 9.39 -9.68
CA SER A 174 0.04 10.22 -10.71
C SER A 174 -0.30 11.68 -10.48
N LEU A 175 0.66 12.57 -10.74
CA LEU A 175 0.35 13.99 -10.90
C LEU A 175 -0.32 14.20 -12.26
N MET A 176 -1.45 14.89 -12.26
CA MET A 176 -2.17 15.22 -13.48
C MET A 176 -2.05 16.72 -13.79
N LYS A 177 -2.36 17.09 -15.03
CA LYS A 177 -2.32 18.48 -15.49
C LYS A 177 -3.14 19.44 -14.61
N GLU A 178 -4.31 18.99 -14.14
CA GLU A 178 -5.22 19.79 -13.32
C GLU A 178 -5.00 19.61 -11.81
N ASN A 179 -3.81 19.20 -11.36
CA ASN A 179 -3.54 18.89 -9.95
C ASN A 179 -3.83 20.06 -8.99
N ASP A 180 -3.43 21.29 -9.34
CA ASP A 180 -3.69 22.46 -8.50
C ASP A 180 -5.19 22.72 -8.33
N TYR A 181 -5.96 22.48 -9.38
CA TYR A 181 -7.41 22.57 -9.33
C TYR A 181 -8.03 21.48 -8.44
N LEU A 182 -7.53 20.24 -8.57
CA LEU A 182 -7.92 19.14 -7.69
C LEU A 182 -7.65 19.46 -6.22
N VAL A 183 -6.48 20.00 -5.88
CA VAL A 183 -6.11 20.38 -4.51
C VAL A 183 -7.06 21.44 -3.95
N LYS A 184 -7.44 22.42 -4.78
CA LYS A 184 -8.45 23.42 -4.39
C LYS A 184 -9.80 22.74 -4.06
N ARG A 185 -10.32 21.91 -4.96
CA ARG A 185 -11.63 21.26 -4.76
C ARG A 185 -11.61 20.23 -3.63
N TRP A 186 -10.48 19.56 -3.41
CA TRP A 186 -10.25 18.72 -2.24
C TRP A 186 -10.32 19.51 -0.93
N THR A 187 -9.78 20.73 -0.90
CA THR A 187 -9.87 21.61 0.29
C THR A 187 -11.30 22.03 0.60
N GLU A 188 -12.10 22.30 -0.44
CA GLU A 188 -13.53 22.57 -0.29
C GLU A 188 -14.26 21.35 0.27
N PHE A 189 -13.95 20.14 -0.20
CA PHE A 189 -14.46 18.91 0.37
C PHE A 189 -14.07 18.70 1.85
N LEU A 190 -12.81 18.95 2.21
CA LEU A 190 -12.35 18.82 3.60
C LEU A 190 -13.01 19.82 4.57
N THR A 191 -13.47 20.97 4.07
CA THR A 191 -14.07 22.04 4.90
C THR A 191 -15.60 22.12 4.85
N ALA A 192 -16.25 21.40 3.92
CA ALA A 192 -17.71 21.33 3.78
C ALA A 192 -18.44 20.62 4.93
#